data_AF-A0A0N4VM11-F1
#
_entry.id   AF-A0A0N4VM11-F1
#
_cell.length_a   1.000
_cell.length_b   1.000
_cell.length_c   1.000
_cell.angle_alpha   90.00
_cell.angle_beta   90.00
_cell.angle_gamma   90.00
#
_symmetry.space_group_name_H-M   'P 1'
#
loop_
_entity.id
_entity.type
_entity.pdbx_description
1 polymer ?
#
loop_
_entity_poly.entity_id
_entity_poly.type
_entity_poly.pdbx_seq_one_letter_code
_entity_poly.pdbx_strand_id
1 'polypeptide(L)'
;MIFDLSSTSSFTSTPSPRSQPTPPTFTAPIQLMNFQRFGEQLETTTAAIPTPSSSSRSTADDKLCAVCSDRAVCQHYGARTCEGCKGFFKRTVQKKAQYVCTGNKNCTIDKRFRSRCQYCRFQKCLAVGMVKEVVRYGSLSGRRGRLPSKTKMAHTDEPASPPLPLLTLLSKTYTDTNGSLEQLIMVLNDEMTFMQQFFAKIPDVDDITVADQQNIIAYNFFPLIALKTCKR
;
A
#
# COMPACT_ATOMS: atom_id res chain seq x y z
N MET A 1 -32.68 35.18 -60.44
CA MET A 1 -31.31 34.72 -60.73
C MET A 1 -30.47 35.16 -59.53
N ILE A 2 -29.73 34.31 -58.82
CA ILE A 2 -29.24 32.95 -59.14
C ILE A 2 -30.05 31.88 -58.35
N PHE A 3 -29.77 30.59 -58.58
CA PHE A 3 -30.41 29.43 -57.94
C PHE A 3 -29.80 29.12 -56.56
N ASP A 4 -30.61 28.51 -55.69
CA ASP A 4 -30.14 27.64 -54.61
C ASP A 4 -30.85 26.29 -54.70
N LEU A 5 -30.19 25.19 -54.31
CA LEU A 5 -30.60 23.83 -54.72
C LEU A 5 -31.56 23.13 -53.75
N SER A 6 -32.42 22.27 -54.30
CA SER A 6 -33.27 21.33 -53.55
C SER A 6 -32.63 19.95 -53.43
N SER A 7 -32.70 19.34 -52.24
CA SER A 7 -32.77 17.87 -51.96
C SER A 7 -32.84 17.66 -50.44
N THR A 8 -33.96 17.36 -49.79
CA THR A 8 -34.75 16.09 -49.76
C THR A 8 -33.95 14.82 -49.40
N SER A 9 -34.20 14.31 -48.17
CA SER A 9 -34.36 12.89 -47.76
C SER A 9 -33.42 11.80 -48.35
N SER A 10 -32.90 10.85 -47.55
CA SER A 10 -33.73 9.88 -46.81
C SER A 10 -32.96 9.09 -45.74
N PHE A 11 -33.71 8.48 -44.81
CA PHE A 11 -33.22 7.42 -43.93
C PHE A 11 -33.04 6.10 -44.71
N THR A 12 -32.01 5.33 -44.35
CA THR A 12 -31.96 3.87 -44.58
C THR A 12 -31.50 3.18 -43.30
N SER A 13 -32.01 1.97 -43.05
CA SER A 13 -31.78 1.19 -41.83
C SER A 13 -31.58 -0.28 -42.20
N THR A 14 -31.21 -1.11 -41.21
CA THR A 14 -31.08 -2.59 -41.29
C THR A 14 -29.86 -3.12 -42.07
N PRO A 15 -29.45 -4.39 -41.89
CA PRO A 15 -29.31 -5.11 -40.62
C PRO A 15 -27.98 -5.87 -40.48
N SER A 16 -27.76 -6.50 -39.32
CA SER A 16 -26.68 -7.48 -39.09
C SER A 16 -26.87 -8.79 -39.86
N PRO A 17 -25.80 -9.58 -40.02
CA PRO A 17 -25.87 -11.04 -39.88
C PRO A 17 -25.35 -11.50 -38.51
N ARG A 18 -25.81 -12.67 -38.06
CA ARG A 18 -25.55 -13.27 -36.75
C ARG A 18 -25.13 -14.73 -36.93
N SER A 19 -23.96 -15.11 -36.45
CA SER A 19 -23.51 -16.51 -36.34
C SER A 19 -22.92 -16.78 -34.96
N GLN A 20 -23.05 -18.02 -34.49
CA GLN A 20 -23.07 -18.37 -33.05
C GLN A 20 -21.78 -19.08 -32.57
N PRO A 21 -21.50 -19.08 -31.25
CA PRO A 21 -20.30 -19.70 -30.69
C PRO A 21 -20.40 -21.23 -30.59
N THR A 22 -19.25 -21.91 -30.70
CA THR A 22 -19.11 -23.34 -30.42
C THR A 22 -18.88 -23.62 -28.92
N PRO A 23 -19.41 -24.72 -28.36
CA PRO A 23 -19.23 -25.08 -26.96
C PRO A 23 -17.86 -25.74 -26.69
N PRO A 24 -17.36 -25.71 -25.44
CA PRO A 24 -16.18 -26.48 -25.03
C PRO A 24 -16.52 -27.95 -24.76
N THR A 25 -15.74 -28.88 -25.33
CA THR A 25 -15.89 -30.32 -25.05
C THR A 25 -15.38 -30.68 -23.65
N PHE A 26 -16.26 -31.22 -22.82
CA PHE A 26 -15.94 -31.74 -21.49
C PHE A 26 -15.42 -33.18 -21.60
N THR A 27 -14.20 -33.48 -21.16
CA THR A 27 -13.73 -34.89 -21.07
C THR A 27 -12.83 -35.12 -19.86
N ALA A 28 -13.38 -35.85 -18.88
CA ALA A 28 -12.65 -36.57 -17.84
C ALA A 28 -13.54 -37.76 -17.42
N PRO A 29 -12.95 -38.94 -17.20
CA PRO A 29 -13.16 -39.57 -15.88
C PRO A 29 -11.89 -40.22 -15.30
N ILE A 30 -12.01 -40.67 -14.05
CA ILE A 30 -10.96 -41.29 -13.22
C ILE A 30 -11.18 -42.80 -13.13
N GLN A 31 -10.11 -43.60 -13.24
CA GLN A 31 -9.70 -44.79 -12.44
C GLN A 31 -8.22 -45.02 -12.80
N LEU A 32 -7.22 -45.12 -11.90
CA LEU A 32 -7.02 -45.98 -10.73
C LEU A 32 -6.66 -47.44 -11.09
N MET A 33 -5.86 -48.08 -10.22
CA MET A 33 -5.09 -49.32 -10.40
C MET A 33 -3.79 -49.13 -11.23
N ASN A 34 -2.65 -49.76 -10.90
CA ASN A 34 -2.42 -50.78 -9.87
C ASN A 34 -1.13 -50.56 -9.05
N PHE A 35 -1.04 -51.21 -7.89
CA PHE A 35 0.10 -51.13 -6.96
C PHE A 35 1.06 -52.32 -7.16
N GLN A 36 2.37 -52.12 -6.88
CA GLN A 36 3.44 -53.15 -6.86
C GLN A 36 3.75 -53.77 -8.26
N ARG A 37 4.89 -54.41 -8.54
CA ARG A 37 5.86 -55.12 -7.67
C ARG A 37 7.24 -55.27 -8.34
N PHE A 38 8.34 -54.86 -7.67
CA PHE A 38 9.77 -55.33 -7.76
C PHE A 38 10.46 -55.38 -9.16
N GLY A 39 11.79 -55.21 -9.32
CA GLY A 39 12.88 -54.92 -8.37
C GLY A 39 14.27 -55.08 -9.04
N GLU A 40 15.34 -54.53 -8.44
CA GLU A 40 16.78 -54.66 -8.82
C GLU A 40 17.17 -54.06 -10.20
N GLN A 41 18.42 -53.64 -10.51
CA GLN A 41 19.75 -53.69 -9.85
C GLN A 41 20.29 -52.24 -9.69
N LEU A 42 21.00 -51.77 -8.64
CA LEU A 42 22.19 -52.25 -7.90
C LEU A 42 23.53 -51.96 -8.64
N GLU A 43 24.43 -51.06 -8.22
CA GLU A 43 24.41 -50.06 -7.11
C GLU A 43 24.51 -48.60 -7.67
N THR A 44 25.49 -47.68 -7.53
CA THR A 44 26.76 -47.46 -6.76
C THR A 44 27.01 -45.91 -6.78
N THR A 45 27.81 -45.15 -6.01
CA THR A 45 28.94 -45.35 -5.07
C THR A 45 29.08 -44.14 -4.09
N THR A 46 29.39 -44.36 -2.80
CA THR A 46 29.92 -43.39 -1.78
C THR A 46 29.09 -42.15 -1.37
N ALA A 47 29.11 -41.82 -0.07
CA ALA A 47 28.34 -40.75 0.55
C ALA A 47 29.08 -39.41 0.71
N ALA A 48 28.34 -38.31 0.54
CA ALA A 48 28.62 -37.01 1.18
C ALA A 48 27.30 -36.24 1.36
N ILE A 49 27.09 -35.60 2.52
CA ILE A 49 25.91 -34.79 2.81
C ILE A 49 26.26 -33.30 2.61
N PRO A 50 25.74 -32.62 1.57
CA PRO A 50 25.64 -31.17 1.57
C PRO A 50 24.40 -30.74 2.37
N THR A 51 24.59 -29.77 3.27
CA THR A 51 23.50 -29.11 4.00
C THR A 51 22.52 -28.40 3.05
N PRO A 52 21.27 -28.11 3.48
CA PRO A 52 20.35 -27.30 2.68
C PRO A 52 21.00 -25.93 2.42
N SER A 53 21.45 -25.73 1.18
CA SER A 53 22.15 -24.51 0.80
C SER A 53 21.19 -23.33 0.92
N SER A 54 21.49 -22.45 1.87
CA SER A 54 20.78 -21.20 2.09
C SER A 54 20.97 -20.32 0.86
N SER A 55 20.07 -20.48 -0.12
CA SER A 55 20.12 -19.82 -1.41
C SER A 55 20.14 -18.32 -1.20
N SER A 56 21.34 -17.75 -1.26
CA SER A 56 21.64 -16.39 -0.87
C SER A 56 20.95 -15.44 -1.82
N ARG A 57 19.79 -14.89 -1.38
CA ARG A 57 18.96 -14.00 -2.19
C ARG A 57 19.80 -12.83 -2.66
N SER A 58 20.16 -12.88 -3.93
CA SER A 58 21.30 -12.11 -4.45
C SER A 58 21.08 -10.60 -4.30
N THR A 59 22.15 -9.88 -3.98
CA THR A 59 22.16 -8.42 -3.72
C THR A 59 21.91 -7.57 -4.99
N ALA A 60 21.39 -8.19 -6.05
CA ALA A 60 20.93 -7.58 -7.29
C ALA A 60 19.48 -7.06 -7.18
N ASP A 61 18.58 -7.78 -6.50
CA ASP A 61 17.15 -7.45 -6.44
C ASP A 61 16.89 -6.13 -5.67
N ASP A 62 17.78 -5.82 -4.71
CA ASP A 62 17.93 -4.54 -4.01
C ASP A 62 18.09 -3.32 -4.93
N LYS A 63 18.22 -3.48 -6.26
CA LYS A 63 18.45 -2.43 -7.25
C LYS A 63 17.42 -2.41 -8.39
N LEU A 64 16.33 -3.20 -8.29
CA LEU A 64 15.27 -3.30 -9.30
C LEU A 64 13.99 -2.54 -8.91
N CYS A 65 13.16 -2.21 -9.90
CA CYS A 65 11.88 -1.53 -9.71
C CYS A 65 10.76 -2.53 -9.41
N ALA A 66 10.18 -2.47 -8.20
CA ALA A 66 9.10 -3.36 -7.77
C ALA A 66 7.88 -3.40 -8.73
N VAL A 67 7.63 -2.31 -9.45
CA VAL A 67 6.54 -2.23 -10.44
C VAL A 67 6.87 -2.96 -11.76
N CYS A 68 8.11 -2.92 -12.25
CA CYS A 68 8.41 -3.30 -13.64
C CYS A 68 9.83 -3.80 -13.96
N SER A 69 10.55 -4.30 -12.94
CA SER A 69 11.90 -4.90 -13.00
C SER A 69 13.04 -4.07 -13.63
N ASP A 70 12.75 -2.86 -14.14
CA ASP A 70 13.73 -1.91 -14.64
C ASP A 70 14.63 -1.35 -13.50
N ARG A 71 15.84 -0.89 -13.82
CA ARG A 71 16.85 -0.45 -12.84
C ARG A 71 16.33 0.72 -11.98
N ALA A 72 16.45 0.62 -10.66
CA ALA A 72 15.93 1.59 -9.69
C ALA A 72 16.96 1.92 -8.61
N VAL A 73 17.56 3.11 -8.69
CA VAL A 73 18.65 3.53 -7.80
C VAL A 73 18.15 3.86 -6.38
N CYS A 74 16.96 4.46 -6.24
CA CYS A 74 16.42 4.91 -4.97
C CYS A 74 14.89 4.70 -4.86
N GLN A 75 14.29 5.22 -3.78
CA GLN A 75 12.85 5.19 -3.53
C GLN A 75 12.16 6.45 -4.08
N HIS A 76 10.93 6.28 -4.57
CA HIS A 76 10.04 7.36 -4.98
C HIS A 76 8.64 7.10 -4.44
N TYR A 77 8.06 8.11 -3.77
CA TYR A 77 6.69 8.05 -3.23
C TYR A 77 6.41 6.85 -2.30
N GLY A 78 7.44 6.31 -1.62
CA GLY A 78 7.34 5.16 -0.71
C GLY A 78 8.08 3.90 -1.21
N ALA A 79 8.10 3.64 -2.52
CA ALA A 79 8.59 2.38 -3.09
C ALA A 79 9.87 2.52 -3.92
N ARG A 80 10.72 1.48 -3.96
CA ARG A 80 11.88 1.42 -4.89
C ARG A 80 11.36 1.28 -6.33
N THR A 81 11.50 2.35 -7.11
CA THR A 81 10.99 2.41 -8.47
C THR A 81 11.94 3.13 -9.42
N CYS A 82 11.80 2.85 -10.71
CA CYS A 82 12.54 3.55 -11.77
C CYS A 82 11.85 4.88 -12.12
N GLU A 83 12.60 5.79 -12.75
CA GLU A 83 12.13 7.10 -13.24
C GLU A 83 10.85 7.00 -14.10
N GLY A 84 10.74 5.96 -14.93
CA GLY A 84 9.56 5.71 -15.77
C GLY A 84 8.28 5.42 -14.98
N CYS A 85 8.36 4.82 -13.79
CA CYS A 85 7.20 4.57 -12.94
C CYS A 85 6.93 5.73 -11.97
N LYS A 86 7.98 6.37 -11.44
CA LYS A 86 7.91 7.66 -10.73
C LYS A 86 7.15 8.72 -11.54
N GLY A 87 7.56 8.95 -12.79
CA GLY A 87 6.94 9.96 -13.67
C GLY A 87 5.51 9.60 -14.07
N PHE A 88 5.21 8.32 -14.27
CA PHE A 88 3.85 7.83 -14.51
C PHE A 88 2.94 8.05 -13.29
N PHE A 89 3.39 7.67 -12.10
CA PHE A 89 2.65 7.82 -10.86
C PHE A 89 2.37 9.30 -10.54
N LYS A 90 3.39 10.17 -10.64
CA LYS A 90 3.25 11.63 -10.49
C LYS A 90 2.15 12.18 -11.41
N ARG A 91 2.21 11.88 -12.71
CA ARG A 91 1.21 12.38 -13.69
C ARG A 91 -0.19 11.83 -13.41
N THR A 92 -0.31 10.57 -13.00
CA THR A 92 -1.60 9.95 -12.69
C THR A 92 -2.27 10.66 -11.51
N VAL A 93 -1.54 10.85 -10.40
CA VAL A 93 -2.08 11.51 -9.21
C VAL A 93 -2.34 12.99 -9.46
N GLN A 94 -1.39 13.74 -10.03
CA GLN A 94 -1.54 15.18 -10.26
C GLN A 94 -2.71 15.52 -11.20
N LYS A 95 -2.97 14.70 -12.23
CA LYS A 95 -4.11 14.88 -13.14
C LYS A 95 -5.39 14.18 -12.69
N LYS A 96 -5.40 13.55 -11.50
CA LYS A 96 -6.48 12.66 -11.01
C LYS A 96 -6.94 11.64 -12.08
N ALA A 97 -5.99 11.16 -12.89
CA ALA A 97 -6.29 10.43 -14.11
C ALA A 97 -6.88 9.05 -13.81
N GLN A 98 -8.07 8.79 -14.35
CA GLN A 98 -8.72 7.51 -14.27
C GLN A 98 -8.36 6.65 -15.49
N TYR A 99 -8.13 5.36 -15.27
CA TYR A 99 -7.77 4.41 -16.33
C TYR A 99 -8.73 3.23 -16.30
N VAL A 100 -9.06 2.69 -17.47
CA VAL A 100 -9.82 1.44 -17.62
C VAL A 100 -8.88 0.37 -18.18
N CYS A 101 -9.07 -0.88 -17.79
CA CYS A 101 -8.37 -2.01 -18.41
C CYS A 101 -9.21 -2.56 -19.57
N THR A 102 -8.59 -2.76 -20.74
CA THR A 102 -9.22 -3.37 -21.92
C THR A 102 -9.16 -4.91 -21.91
N GLY A 103 -8.78 -5.50 -20.78
CA GLY A 103 -8.76 -6.94 -20.54
C GLY A 103 -8.95 -7.25 -19.06
N ASN A 104 -8.54 -8.45 -18.63
CA ASN A 104 -8.95 -9.08 -17.36
C ASN A 104 -8.30 -8.48 -16.08
N LYS A 105 -7.96 -7.18 -16.08
CA LYS A 105 -7.38 -6.40 -14.96
C LYS A 105 -6.05 -6.94 -14.38
N ASN A 106 -5.49 -8.00 -14.97
CA ASN A 106 -4.32 -8.76 -14.51
C ASN A 106 -3.08 -8.65 -15.42
N CYS A 107 -3.01 -7.63 -16.30
CA CYS A 107 -1.94 -7.51 -17.29
C CYS A 107 -0.54 -7.45 -16.64
N THR A 108 0.42 -8.20 -17.20
CA THR A 108 1.83 -8.15 -16.79
C THR A 108 2.46 -6.78 -17.04
N ILE A 109 3.35 -6.36 -16.14
CA ILE A 109 3.95 -5.03 -16.11
C ILE A 109 5.46 -5.17 -16.01
N ASP A 110 6.13 -5.13 -17.16
CA ASP A 110 7.58 -5.33 -17.33
C ASP A 110 8.21 -4.17 -18.10
N LYS A 111 9.53 -3.99 -17.97
CA LYS A 111 10.29 -2.87 -18.59
C LYS A 111 9.88 -2.53 -20.03
N ARG A 112 9.70 -3.53 -20.89
CA ARG A 112 9.37 -3.39 -22.32
C ARG A 112 7.89 -3.06 -22.58
N PHE A 113 6.95 -3.60 -21.81
CA PHE A 113 5.51 -3.56 -22.12
C PHE A 113 4.63 -2.84 -21.10
N ARG A 114 5.20 -2.35 -19.98
CA ARG A 114 4.54 -1.56 -18.91
C ARG A 114 3.69 -0.36 -19.37
N SER A 115 3.77 0.08 -20.62
CA SER A 115 2.91 1.15 -21.16
C SER A 115 1.60 0.64 -21.80
N ARG A 116 1.46 -0.67 -22.04
CA ARG A 116 0.31 -1.29 -22.74
C ARG A 116 -1.00 -1.23 -21.93
N CYS A 117 -0.93 -1.28 -20.61
CA CYS A 117 -2.10 -1.12 -19.73
C CYS A 117 -1.81 -0.15 -18.59
N GLN A 118 -2.37 1.06 -18.67
CA GLN A 118 -2.18 2.11 -17.67
C GLN A 118 -2.88 1.77 -16.35
N TYR A 119 -4.07 1.13 -16.40
CA TYR A 119 -4.78 0.65 -15.21
C TYR A 119 -3.94 -0.33 -14.39
N CYS A 120 -3.53 -1.46 -14.98
CA CYS A 120 -2.76 -2.49 -14.26
C CYS A 120 -1.41 -1.94 -13.76
N ARG A 121 -0.78 -1.03 -14.51
CA ARG A 121 0.44 -0.33 -14.06
C ARG A 121 0.18 0.51 -12.81
N PHE A 122 -0.91 1.28 -12.77
CA PHE A 122 -1.24 2.12 -11.61
C PHE A 122 -1.68 1.30 -10.40
N GLN A 123 -2.47 0.24 -10.59
CA GLN A 123 -2.80 -0.70 -9.52
C GLN A 123 -1.53 -1.36 -8.95
N LYS A 124 -0.59 -1.80 -9.81
CA LYS A 124 0.70 -2.34 -9.33
C LYS A 124 1.57 -1.28 -8.64
N CYS A 125 1.52 -0.01 -9.05
CA CYS A 125 2.16 1.08 -8.29
C CYS A 125 1.62 1.18 -6.86
N LEU A 126 0.29 1.15 -6.68
CA LEU A 126 -0.33 1.20 -5.36
C LEU A 126 0.00 -0.06 -4.53
N ALA A 127 -0.08 -1.25 -5.14
CA ALA A 127 0.20 -2.53 -4.50
C ALA A 127 1.65 -2.67 -3.97
N VAL A 128 2.63 -1.99 -4.58
CA VAL A 128 4.02 -1.96 -4.07
C VAL A 128 4.29 -0.83 -3.06
N GLY A 129 3.25 -0.14 -2.58
CA GLY A 129 3.37 0.92 -1.57
C GLY A 129 3.75 2.29 -2.12
N MET A 130 3.34 2.65 -3.35
CA MET A 130 3.41 4.05 -3.80
C MET A 130 2.24 4.86 -3.24
N VAL A 131 2.54 5.79 -2.34
CA VAL A 131 1.60 6.66 -1.61
C VAL A 131 1.25 7.88 -2.48
N LYS A 132 -0.04 8.18 -2.69
CA LYS A 132 -0.49 9.27 -3.57
C LYS A 132 -0.36 10.64 -2.88
N GLU A 133 -0.56 10.63 -1.57
CA GLU A 133 -0.72 11.77 -0.67
C GLU A 133 0.56 12.60 -0.57
N VAL A 134 1.72 11.96 -0.80
CA VAL A 134 3.05 12.60 -0.85
C VAL A 134 3.42 13.19 -2.23
N VAL A 135 2.52 13.09 -3.23
CA VAL A 135 2.70 13.73 -4.54
C VAL A 135 2.26 15.20 -4.47
N ARG A 136 3.23 16.11 -4.31
CA ARG A 136 2.99 17.56 -4.36
C ARG A 136 2.41 17.97 -5.73
N TYR A 137 1.37 18.79 -5.73
CA TYR A 137 0.69 19.26 -6.95
C TYR A 137 1.41 20.43 -7.62
N GLY A 138 1.93 21.40 -6.86
CA GLY A 138 2.65 22.57 -7.37
C GLY A 138 4.12 22.33 -7.72
N SER A 139 4.69 23.21 -8.55
CA SER A 139 6.10 23.20 -8.97
C SER A 139 6.98 24.15 -8.13
N LEU A 140 6.79 24.20 -6.81
CA LEU A 140 7.68 24.96 -5.93
C LEU A 140 9.01 24.22 -5.78
N SER A 141 10.10 24.83 -6.26
CA SER A 141 11.48 24.35 -6.22
C SER A 141 12.13 24.45 -4.83
N GLY A 142 11.37 24.16 -3.77
CA GLY A 142 11.78 24.30 -2.37
C GLY A 142 11.85 22.96 -1.64
N ARG A 143 13.07 22.61 -1.17
CA ARG A 143 13.41 21.49 -0.25
C ARG A 143 12.88 20.11 -0.69
N ARG A 144 13.80 19.25 -1.17
CA ARG A 144 13.55 17.84 -1.48
C ARG A 144 13.21 17.04 -0.21
N GLY A 145 11.93 17.01 0.15
CA GLY A 145 11.41 16.19 1.26
C GLY A 145 11.64 14.70 1.00
N ARG A 146 12.75 14.17 1.53
CA ARG A 146 13.06 12.74 1.59
C ARG A 146 12.09 12.10 2.59
N LEU A 147 11.21 11.21 2.11
CA LEU A 147 10.51 10.26 2.98
C LEU A 147 11.56 9.49 3.81
N PRO A 148 11.33 9.22 5.11
CA PRO A 148 12.22 8.40 5.92
C PRO A 148 12.48 7.04 5.25
N SER A 149 13.67 6.89 4.67
CA SER A 149 14.06 5.66 4.00
C SER A 149 14.37 4.62 5.07
N LYS A 150 13.41 3.72 5.35
CA LYS A 150 13.50 2.68 6.38
C LYS A 150 14.86 1.98 6.31
N THR A 151 15.70 2.24 7.32
CA THR A 151 17.02 1.65 7.44
C THR A 151 16.89 0.13 7.51
N LYS A 152 17.72 -0.61 6.77
CA LYS A 152 17.91 -2.04 7.02
C LYS A 152 18.62 -2.19 8.35
N MET A 153 17.86 -2.39 9.43
CA MET A 153 18.40 -3.07 10.60
C MET A 153 18.70 -4.51 10.18
N ALA A 154 19.91 -4.98 10.48
CA ALA A 154 20.26 -6.39 10.29
C ALA A 154 19.55 -7.25 11.34
N HIS A 155 19.41 -8.54 11.06
CA HIS A 155 18.86 -9.49 12.02
C HIS A 155 19.89 -9.78 13.11
N THR A 156 19.65 -9.24 14.30
CA THR A 156 20.13 -9.76 15.59
C THR A 156 18.90 -9.96 16.46
N ASP A 157 18.95 -10.94 17.34
CA ASP A 157 17.79 -11.76 17.68
C ASP A 157 16.73 -11.11 18.62
N GLU A 158 15.58 -11.78 18.69
CA GLU A 158 14.41 -11.44 19.53
C GLU A 158 14.72 -11.38 21.05
N PRO A 159 13.84 -10.80 21.90
CA PRO A 159 12.53 -10.19 21.58
C PRO A 159 12.34 -8.73 22.03
N ALA A 160 11.45 -8.02 21.34
CA ALA A 160 10.64 -6.95 21.96
C ALA A 160 9.38 -6.65 21.12
N SER A 161 8.21 -6.87 21.71
CA SER A 161 6.95 -6.30 21.19
C SER A 161 7.02 -4.75 21.15
N PRO A 162 6.20 -4.07 20.34
CA PRO A 162 6.01 -2.62 20.50
C PRO A 162 5.69 -2.30 21.97
N PRO A 163 6.19 -1.17 22.51
CA PRO A 163 6.03 -0.86 23.92
C PRO A 163 4.54 -0.90 24.29
N LEU A 164 4.24 -1.64 25.36
CA LEU A 164 2.87 -1.93 25.81
C LEU A 164 2.07 -0.62 25.85
N PRO A 165 0.84 -0.60 25.30
CA PRO A 165 0.12 0.64 24.99
C PRO A 165 0.07 1.54 26.22
N LEU A 166 0.40 2.83 26.07
CA LEU A 166 0.81 3.79 27.11
C LEU A 166 0.26 3.54 28.53
N LEU A 167 -1.05 3.25 28.63
CA LEU A 167 -1.75 2.74 29.82
C LEU A 167 -0.98 1.69 30.65
N THR A 168 -0.27 0.75 30.03
CA THR A 168 0.50 -0.30 30.72
C THR A 168 1.86 0.17 31.22
N LEU A 169 2.47 1.18 30.57
CA LEU A 169 3.64 1.86 31.11
C LEU A 169 3.22 2.75 32.29
N LEU A 170 2.10 3.48 32.16
CA LEU A 170 1.49 4.23 33.26
C LEU A 170 1.19 3.32 34.44
N SER A 171 0.49 2.19 34.22
CA SER A 171 0.13 1.25 35.30
C SER A 171 1.37 0.68 35.99
N LYS A 172 2.47 0.45 35.26
CA LYS A 172 3.74 -0.02 35.83
C LYS A 172 4.44 1.06 36.67
N THR A 173 4.60 2.27 36.13
CA THR A 173 5.14 3.40 36.91
C THR A 173 4.28 3.74 38.14
N TYR A 174 2.99 3.42 38.07
CA TYR A 174 2.02 3.58 39.15
C TYR A 174 2.14 2.49 40.23
N THR A 175 2.30 1.21 39.86
CA THR A 175 2.64 0.16 40.84
C THR A 175 3.97 0.42 41.54
N ASP A 176 4.92 1.03 40.83
CA ASP A 176 6.26 1.35 41.34
C ASP A 176 6.27 2.58 42.29
N THR A 177 5.14 3.31 42.45
CA THR A 177 5.07 4.59 43.21
C THR A 177 4.09 4.62 44.39
N ASN A 178 3.45 3.49 44.73
CA ASN A 178 2.63 3.35 45.95
C ASN A 178 1.39 4.29 46.06
N GLY A 179 0.93 4.89 44.96
CA GLY A 179 -0.30 5.69 44.91
C GLY A 179 -1.57 4.83 44.94
N SER A 180 -2.75 5.48 44.92
CA SER A 180 -4.05 4.84 44.62
C SER A 180 -4.42 5.03 43.14
N LEU A 181 -5.13 4.05 42.56
CA LEU A 181 -5.56 4.08 41.16
C LEU A 181 -6.51 5.26 40.92
N GLU A 182 -7.25 5.65 41.96
CA GLU A 182 -8.08 6.84 42.04
C GLU A 182 -7.25 8.13 41.86
N GLN A 183 -6.04 8.21 42.44
CA GLN A 183 -5.15 9.37 42.29
C GLN A 183 -4.64 9.49 40.86
N LEU A 184 -4.29 8.38 40.20
CA LEU A 184 -3.90 8.38 38.79
C LEU A 184 -5.08 8.79 37.89
N ILE A 185 -6.29 8.30 38.18
CA ILE A 185 -7.52 8.71 37.48
C ILE A 185 -7.79 10.21 37.70
N MET A 186 -7.64 10.73 38.92
CA MET A 186 -7.80 12.15 39.21
C MET A 186 -6.81 13.02 38.42
N VAL A 187 -5.52 12.66 38.36
CA VAL A 187 -4.51 13.39 37.59
C VAL A 187 -4.81 13.35 36.09
N LEU A 188 -5.25 12.21 35.54
CA LEU A 188 -5.65 12.12 34.14
C LEU A 188 -6.94 12.92 33.84
N ASN A 189 -7.88 13.00 34.78
CA ASN A 189 -9.10 13.78 34.64
C ASN A 189 -8.85 15.31 34.73
N ASP A 190 -7.92 15.75 35.58
CA ASP A 190 -7.47 17.14 35.64
C ASP A 190 -6.80 17.56 34.33
N GLU A 191 -5.85 16.75 33.82
CA GLU A 191 -5.25 16.97 32.51
C GLU A 191 -6.28 16.92 31.36
N MET A 192 -7.29 16.04 31.42
CA MET A 192 -8.38 16.00 30.42
C MET A 192 -9.22 17.28 30.47
N THR A 193 -9.52 17.79 31.66
CA THR A 193 -10.23 19.05 31.86
C THR A 193 -9.42 20.23 31.33
N PHE A 194 -8.12 20.27 31.60
CA PHE A 194 -7.19 21.25 31.01
C PHE A 194 -7.17 21.18 29.49
N MET A 195 -7.14 19.98 28.90
CA MET A 195 -7.17 19.79 27.45
C MET A 195 -8.49 20.28 26.82
N GLN A 196 -9.63 20.07 27.47
CA GLN A 196 -10.93 20.63 27.06
C GLN A 196 -10.93 22.17 27.12
N GLN A 197 -10.43 22.76 28.21
CA GLN A 197 -10.30 24.22 28.36
C GLN A 197 -9.31 24.86 27.38
N PHE A 198 -8.30 24.11 26.93
CA PHE A 198 -7.40 24.54 25.85
C PHE A 198 -8.10 24.49 24.49
N PHE A 199 -8.85 23.41 24.20
CA PHE A 199 -9.56 23.25 22.95
C PHE A 199 -10.64 24.32 22.75
N ALA A 200 -11.39 24.66 23.81
CA ALA A 200 -12.37 25.74 23.84
C ALA A 200 -11.80 27.17 23.71
N LYS A 201 -10.47 27.32 23.53
CA LYS A 201 -9.78 28.60 23.27
C LYS A 201 -9.19 28.67 21.85
N ILE A 202 -9.42 27.66 21.03
CA ILE A 202 -9.03 27.66 19.61
C ILE A 202 -10.07 28.52 18.86
N PRO A 203 -9.66 29.46 17.98
CA PRO A 203 -10.61 30.21 17.16
C PRO A 203 -11.38 29.27 16.23
N ASP A 204 -12.62 29.63 15.92
CA ASP A 204 -13.52 28.90 15.02
C ASP A 204 -13.85 27.47 15.49
N VAL A 205 -13.68 27.16 16.78
CA VAL A 205 -13.97 25.82 17.37
C VAL A 205 -15.46 25.49 17.37
N ASP A 206 -16.33 26.49 17.40
CA ASP A 206 -17.80 26.33 17.40
C ASP A 206 -18.35 25.82 16.05
N ASP A 207 -17.57 25.94 14.95
CA ASP A 207 -17.90 25.33 13.65
C ASP A 207 -17.72 23.79 13.64
N ILE A 208 -17.08 23.23 14.68
CA ILE A 208 -16.80 21.79 14.81
C ILE A 208 -17.91 21.13 15.64
N THR A 209 -18.51 20.03 15.14
CA THR A 209 -19.58 19.34 15.88
C THR A 209 -19.09 18.81 17.23
N VAL A 210 -19.93 18.82 18.26
CA VAL A 210 -19.56 18.38 19.62
C VAL A 210 -19.00 16.94 19.64
N ALA A 211 -19.50 16.06 18.78
CA ALA A 211 -18.96 14.71 18.62
C ALA A 211 -17.54 14.70 18.01
N ASP A 212 -17.28 15.55 17.02
CA ASP A 212 -15.95 15.70 16.43
C ASP A 212 -14.98 16.38 17.40
N GLN A 213 -15.42 17.38 18.19
CA GLN A 213 -14.62 17.97 19.28
C GLN A 213 -14.19 16.89 20.29
N GLN A 214 -15.12 16.04 20.74
CA GLN A 214 -14.83 14.92 21.64
C GLN A 214 -13.84 13.92 21.01
N ASN A 215 -14.04 13.54 19.74
CA ASN A 215 -13.13 12.66 19.00
C ASN A 215 -11.72 13.26 18.89
N ILE A 216 -11.59 14.54 18.53
CA ILE A 216 -10.31 15.23 18.38
C ILE A 216 -9.55 15.25 19.72
N ILE A 217 -10.23 15.57 20.83
CA ILE A 217 -9.62 15.57 22.16
C ILE A 217 -9.20 14.13 22.55
N ALA A 218 -10.08 13.14 22.40
CA ALA A 218 -9.80 11.75 22.78
C ALA A 218 -8.62 11.15 22.01
N TYR A 219 -8.55 11.34 20.68
CA TYR A 219 -7.47 10.79 19.86
C TYR A 219 -6.12 11.52 20.05
N ASN A 220 -6.11 12.77 20.52
CA ASN A 220 -4.88 13.56 20.70
C ASN A 220 -4.47 13.78 22.16
N PHE A 221 -5.26 13.32 23.14
CA PHE A 221 -5.00 13.47 24.58
C PHE A 221 -3.58 13.07 24.99
N PHE A 222 -3.19 11.81 24.76
CA PHE A 222 -1.85 11.33 25.13
C PHE A 222 -0.70 12.00 24.35
N PRO A 223 -0.79 12.21 23.01
CA PRO A 223 0.17 13.04 22.28
C PRO A 223 0.34 14.47 22.85
N LEU A 224 -0.75 15.12 23.25
CA LEU A 224 -0.71 16.50 23.76
C LEU A 224 -0.18 16.57 25.20
N ILE A 225 -0.49 15.59 26.06
CA ILE A 225 0.18 15.42 27.36
C ILE A 225 1.68 15.21 27.18
N ALA A 226 2.12 14.34 26.26
CA ALA A 226 3.54 14.11 26.01
C ALA A 226 4.27 15.39 25.55
N LEU A 227 3.62 16.22 24.73
CA LEU A 227 4.15 17.53 24.34
C LEU A 227 4.15 18.56 25.48
N LYS A 228 3.20 18.47 26.42
CA LYS A 228 3.13 19.29 27.64
C LYS A 228 4.28 18.93 28.61
N THR A 229 4.54 17.64 28.82
CA THR A 229 5.61 17.17 29.71
C THR A 229 7.00 17.38 29.13
N CYS A 230 7.19 17.25 27.81
CA CYS A 230 8.46 17.59 27.12
C CYS A 230 8.75 19.10 27.01
N LYS A 231 7.95 19.97 27.64
CA LYS A 231 8.15 21.43 27.72
C LYS A 231 8.17 21.98 29.15
N ARG A 232 8.28 21.09 30.15
CA ARG A 232 8.61 21.42 31.54
C ARG A 232 10.09 21.13 31.81
#